data_AF-A0A8T3XH31-F1
#
_entry.id   AF-A0A8T3XH31-F1
#
_cell.length_a   1.000
_cell.length_b   1.000
_cell.length_c   1.000
_cell.angle_alpha   90.00
_cell.angle_beta   90.00
_cell.angle_gamma   90.00
#
_symmetry.space_group_name_H-M   'P 1'
#
loop_
_entity.id
_entity.type
_entity.pdbx_description
1 polymer ?
#
loop_
_entity_poly.entity_id
_entity_poly.type
_entity_poly.pdbx_seq_one_letter_code
_entity_poly.pdbx_strand_id
1 'polypeptide(L)'
;MVKGHKIEKKVEVEAFLNIIKNYTKDQINTTDHTFFRLSEKQRKIFKDEVLKEYLSAKIPVLVGIQFNGNYAVFYDYSKNEVLRLMLDIQPNKIEIVTFYLPDKTQVPRL
;
A
#
# COMPACT_ATOMS: atom_id res chain seq x y z
N MET A 1 -2.34 19.75 -1.26
CA MET A 1 -1.75 18.40 -1.38
C MET A 1 -0.23 18.53 -1.30
N VAL A 2 0.40 17.96 -0.27
CA VAL A 2 1.87 18.05 -0.11
C VAL A 2 2.52 17.32 -1.29
N LYS A 3 3.46 17.97 -2.00
CA LYS A 3 4.14 17.40 -3.19
C LYS A 3 4.66 15.98 -2.96
N GLY A 4 5.11 15.68 -1.75
CA GLY A 4 5.66 14.39 -1.33
C GLY A 4 4.77 13.17 -1.59
N HIS A 5 3.44 13.31 -1.60
CA HIS A 5 2.51 12.17 -1.74
C HIS A 5 2.08 11.90 -3.20
N LYS A 6 2.51 12.76 -4.14
CA LYS A 6 2.29 12.54 -5.57
C LYS A 6 3.18 11.39 -6.03
N ILE A 7 2.66 10.57 -6.92
CA ILE A 7 3.47 9.55 -7.60
C ILE A 7 4.41 10.27 -8.56
N GLU A 8 5.70 10.06 -8.35
CA GLU A 8 6.77 10.57 -9.21
C GLU A 8 6.99 9.64 -10.39
N LYS A 9 7.05 8.33 -10.13
CA LYS A 9 7.32 7.31 -11.16
C LYS A 9 6.43 6.08 -11.00
N LYS A 10 6.03 5.51 -12.13
CA LYS A 10 5.33 4.22 -12.18
C LYS A 10 6.32 3.09 -11.98
N VAL A 11 5.89 2.03 -11.31
CA VAL A 11 6.64 0.79 -11.16
C VAL A 11 5.82 -0.32 -11.80
N GLU A 12 6.47 -1.14 -12.63
CA GLU A 12 5.81 -2.30 -13.21
C GLU A 12 5.37 -3.27 -12.10
N VAL A 13 4.13 -3.76 -12.21
CA VAL A 13 3.54 -4.64 -11.20
C VAL A 13 4.40 -5.88 -10.98
N GLU A 14 4.93 -6.47 -12.05
CA GLU A 14 5.79 -7.65 -11.97
C GLU A 14 7.11 -7.36 -11.23
N ALA A 15 7.74 -6.21 -11.51
CA ALA A 15 8.94 -5.79 -10.81
C ALA A 15 8.68 -5.62 -9.31
N PHE A 16 7.55 -5.01 -8.95
CA PHE A 16 7.13 -4.90 -7.56
C PHE A 16 6.89 -6.26 -6.90
N LEU A 17 6.16 -7.17 -7.57
CA LEU A 17 5.92 -8.52 -7.05
C LEU A 17 7.23 -9.28 -6.81
N ASN A 18 8.22 -9.12 -7.69
CA ASN A 18 9.55 -9.72 -7.50
C ASN A 18 10.30 -9.14 -6.29
N ILE A 19 10.11 -7.86 -5.98
CA ILE A 19 10.64 -7.26 -4.73
C ILE A 19 9.96 -7.90 -3.52
N ILE A 20 8.62 -7.94 -3.50
CA ILE A 20 7.86 -8.42 -2.33
C ILE A 20 8.12 -9.90 -2.02
N LYS A 21 8.34 -10.74 -3.03
CA LYS A 21 8.68 -12.17 -2.85
C LYS A 21 9.95 -12.42 -2.02
N ASN A 22 10.84 -11.43 -1.90
CA ASN A 22 12.06 -11.57 -1.12
C ASN A 22 11.85 -11.35 0.39
N TYR A 23 10.63 -11.03 0.82
CA TYR A 23 10.29 -10.76 2.21
C TYR A 23 9.34 -11.82 2.76
N THR A 24 9.58 -12.27 3.99
CA THR A 24 8.63 -13.09 4.74
C THR A 24 7.53 -12.22 5.37
N LYS A 25 6.43 -12.84 5.79
CA LYS A 25 5.34 -12.13 6.49
C LYS A 25 5.81 -11.43 7.77
N ASP A 26 6.79 -12.00 8.47
CA ASP A 26 7.36 -11.43 9.70
C ASP A 26 8.22 -10.20 9.44
N GLN A 27 8.71 -10.04 8.21
CA GLN A 27 9.44 -8.85 7.78
C GLN A 27 8.52 -7.70 7.33
N ILE A 28 7.20 -7.94 7.26
CA ILE A 28 6.20 -6.93 6.92
C ILE A 28 5.54 -6.45 8.21
N ASN A 29 5.69 -5.18 8.53
CA ASN A 29 5.23 -4.57 9.78
C ASN A 29 4.29 -3.40 9.51
N THR A 30 3.31 -3.18 10.38
CA THR A 30 2.53 -1.94 10.39
C THR A 30 3.13 -0.98 11.41
N THR A 31 3.17 0.30 11.08
CA THR A 31 3.53 1.35 12.05
C THR A 31 2.33 1.78 12.89
N ASP A 32 2.55 2.50 14.00
CA ASP A 32 1.48 3.08 14.82
C ASP A 32 0.55 4.01 14.02
N HIS A 33 1.09 4.67 12.99
CA HIS A 33 0.34 5.56 12.11
C HIS A 33 -0.55 4.83 11.11
N THR A 34 -0.40 3.51 10.96
CA THR A 34 -1.11 2.71 9.95
C THR A 34 -2.63 2.82 10.11
N PHE A 35 -3.09 2.68 11.35
CA PHE A 35 -4.51 2.62 11.70
C PHE A 35 -5.05 3.92 12.29
N PHE A 36 -4.19 4.93 12.48
CA PHE A 36 -4.53 6.18 13.17
C PHE A 36 -5.75 6.88 12.55
N ARG A 37 -5.87 6.83 11.22
CA ARG A 37 -6.92 7.55 10.45
C ARG A 37 -8.21 6.76 10.27
N LEU A 38 -8.33 5.57 10.86
CA LEU A 38 -9.49 4.70 10.64
C LEU A 38 -10.64 5.03 11.56
N SER A 39 -11.84 5.04 10.96
CA SER A 39 -13.12 4.96 11.68
C SER A 39 -13.24 3.63 12.43
N GLU A 40 -14.11 3.56 13.44
CA GLU A 40 -14.34 2.33 14.20
C GLU A 40 -14.76 1.15 13.32
N LYS A 41 -15.59 1.40 12.30
CA LYS A 41 -16.01 0.37 11.34
C LYS A 41 -14.81 -0.20 10.56
N GLN A 42 -13.89 0.66 10.13
CA GLN A 42 -12.68 0.24 9.42
C GLN A 42 -11.72 -0.51 10.33
N ARG A 43 -11.58 -0.13 11.61
CA ARG A 43 -10.73 -0.84 12.59
C ARG A 43 -11.18 -2.28 12.85
N LYS A 44 -12.47 -2.60 12.65
CA LYS A 44 -12.97 -3.98 12.76
C LYS A 44 -12.52 -4.89 11.60
N ILE A 45 -12.27 -4.29 10.43
CA ILE A 45 -11.93 -5.01 9.19
C ILE A 45 -10.41 -5.03 9.00
N PHE A 46 -9.77 -3.86 9.11
CA PHE A 46 -8.34 -3.72 8.86
C PHE A 46 -7.56 -4.02 10.14
N LYS A 47 -6.95 -5.19 10.13
CA LYS A 47 -5.94 -5.64 11.08
C LYS A 47 -4.63 -5.88 10.31
N ASP A 48 -3.51 -5.96 11.02
CA ASP A 48 -2.19 -6.28 10.47
C ASP A 48 -2.23 -7.38 9.43
N GLU A 49 -2.79 -8.53 9.79
CA GLU A 49 -2.86 -9.72 8.92
C GLU A 49 -3.51 -9.43 7.57
N VAL A 50 -4.57 -8.61 7.55
CA VAL A 50 -5.28 -8.28 6.31
C VAL A 50 -4.35 -7.49 5.38
N LEU A 51 -3.65 -6.48 5.92
CA LEU A 51 -2.75 -5.66 5.11
C LEU A 51 -1.54 -6.46 4.61
N LYS A 52 -1.00 -7.36 5.46
CA LYS A 52 0.07 -8.28 5.08
C LYS A 52 -0.38 -9.26 3.99
N GLU A 53 -1.63 -9.73 4.03
CA GLU A 53 -2.20 -10.61 2.99
C GLU A 53 -2.33 -9.89 1.65
N TYR A 54 -2.74 -8.62 1.63
CA TYR A 54 -2.78 -7.83 0.38
C TYR A 54 -1.39 -7.75 -0.27
N LEU A 55 -0.34 -7.53 0.52
CA LEU A 55 1.03 -7.49 -0.01
C LEU A 55 1.51 -8.86 -0.51
N SER A 56 1.27 -9.91 0.25
CA SER A 56 1.87 -11.24 -0.02
C SER A 56 1.06 -12.11 -1.01
N ALA A 57 -0.25 -11.89 -1.13
CA ALA A 57 -1.13 -12.81 -1.87
C ALA A 57 -2.01 -12.14 -2.94
N LYS A 58 -2.04 -10.81 -3.04
CA LYS A 58 -2.85 -10.10 -4.04
C LYS A 58 -1.97 -9.42 -5.08
N ILE A 59 -2.52 -9.29 -6.29
CA ILE A 59 -1.89 -8.57 -7.39
C ILE A 59 -2.37 -7.11 -7.33
N PRO A 60 -1.47 -6.11 -7.26
CA PRO A 60 -1.87 -4.72 -7.30
C PRO A 60 -2.29 -4.31 -8.72
N VAL A 61 -3.24 -3.38 -8.79
CA VAL A 61 -3.72 -2.76 -10.03
C VAL A 61 -2.73 -1.70 -10.52
N LEU A 62 -2.07 -1.00 -9.58
CA LEU A 62 -1.08 0.02 -9.89
C LEU A 62 -0.03 0.08 -8.79
N VAL A 63 1.22 0.30 -9.18
CA VAL A 63 2.32 0.60 -8.28
C VAL A 63 3.03 1.86 -8.75
N GLY A 64 3.33 2.74 -7.81
CA GLY A 64 4.15 3.92 -8.07
C GLY A 64 5.05 4.25 -6.89
N ILE A 65 6.10 5.03 -7.12
CA ILE A 65 6.95 5.59 -6.08
C ILE A 65 6.64 7.07 -5.98
N GLN A 66 6.47 7.53 -4.75
CA GLN A 66 6.16 8.90 -4.42
C GLN A 66 7.44 9.74 -4.32
N PHE A 67 7.32 11.07 -4.41
CA PHE A 67 8.47 11.98 -4.26
C PHE A 67 9.20 11.88 -2.92
N ASN A 68 8.57 11.30 -1.89
CA ASN A 68 9.21 11.04 -0.60
C ASN A 68 9.88 9.65 -0.52
N GLY A 69 9.96 8.92 -1.63
CA GLY A 69 10.57 7.59 -1.71
C GLY A 69 9.64 6.43 -1.38
N ASN A 70 8.47 6.68 -0.78
CA ASN A 70 7.53 5.62 -0.40
C ASN A 70 6.83 5.04 -1.63
N TYR A 71 6.56 3.75 -1.59
CA TYR A 71 5.70 3.10 -2.57
C TYR A 71 4.24 3.45 -2.30
N ALA A 72 3.49 3.72 -3.36
CA ALA A 72 2.04 3.77 -3.41
C ALA A 72 1.54 2.54 -4.16
N VAL A 73 0.86 1.64 -3.46
CA VAL A 73 0.39 0.37 -4.04
C VAL A 73 -1.12 0.33 -3.97
N PHE A 74 -1.77 0.10 -5.12
CA PHE A 74 -3.22 0.14 -5.24
C PHE A 74 -3.76 -1.26 -5.54
N TYR A 75 -4.70 -1.72 -4.72
CA TYR A 75 -5.39 -2.99 -4.88
C TYR A 75 -6.89 -2.75 -5.06
N ASP A 76 -7.57 -3.63 -5.81
CA ASP A 76 -9.03 -3.64 -5.78
C ASP A 76 -9.52 -4.02 -4.38
N TYR A 77 -10.47 -3.25 -3.85
CA TYR A 77 -11.08 -3.50 -2.54
C TYR A 77 -12.59 -3.75 -2.65
N SER A 78 -13.31 -2.85 -3.31
CA SER A 78 -14.76 -2.96 -3.50
C SER A 78 -15.16 -2.61 -4.93
N LYS A 79 -16.47 -2.53 -5.21
CA LYS A 79 -16.98 -2.12 -6.53
C LYS A 79 -16.46 -0.74 -6.92
N ASN A 80 -16.41 0.19 -5.96
CA ASN A 80 -16.10 1.61 -6.20
C ASN A 80 -14.80 2.07 -5.54
N GLU A 81 -14.19 1.29 -4.65
CA GLU A 81 -12.99 1.70 -3.91
C GLU A 81 -11.78 0.83 -4.25
N VAL A 82 -10.60 1.42 -4.08
CA VAL A 82 -9.32 0.72 -4.04
C VAL A 82 -8.71 0.81 -2.65
N LEU A 83 -7.88 -0.16 -2.28
CA LEU A 83 -6.98 -0.06 -1.16
C LEU A 83 -5.65 0.52 -1.63
N ARG A 84 -5.32 1.73 -1.17
CA ARG A 84 -4.00 2.34 -1.39
C ARG A 84 -3.13 2.13 -0.15
N LEU A 85 -2.12 1.27 -0.25
CA LEU A 85 -1.07 1.13 0.75
C LEU A 85 0.07 2.11 0.48
N MET A 86 0.60 2.73 1.54
CA MET A 86 1.86 3.47 1.51
C MET A 86 2.93 2.65 2.22
N LEU A 87 3.97 2.26 1.49
CA LEU A 87 5.01 1.38 2.00
C LEU A 87 6.35 2.09 2.01
N ASP A 88 7.09 1.92 3.09
CA ASP A 88 8.54 2.10 3.10
C ASP A 88 9.19 0.72 2.97
N ILE A 89 9.96 0.52 1.90
CA ILE A 89 10.60 -0.77 1.60
C ILE A 89 12.10 -0.62 1.88
N GLN A 90 12.57 -1.33 2.90
CA GLN A 90 13.96 -1.35 3.33
C GLN A 90 14.58 -2.73 3.04
N PRO A 91 15.91 -2.89 3.04
CA PRO A 91 16.55 -4.16 2.71
C PRO A 91 16.07 -5.37 3.54
N ASN A 92 15.72 -5.16 4.81
CA ASN A 92 15.39 -6.25 5.74
C ASN A 92 13.92 -6.30 6.18
N LYS A 93 13.14 -5.26 5.85
CA LYS A 93 11.74 -5.14 6.27
C LYS A 93 10.93 -4.25 5.33
N ILE A 94 9.62 -4.43 5.36
CA ILE A 94 8.64 -3.53 4.74
C ILE A 94 7.81 -2.93 5.88
N GLU A 95 7.69 -1.60 5.89
CA GLU A 95 6.79 -0.90 6.79
C GLU A 95 5.58 -0.40 6.02
N ILE A 96 4.40 -0.84 6.43
CA ILE A 96 3.14 -0.24 6.03
C ILE A 96 3.00 1.03 6.86
N VAL A 97 3.25 2.18 6.23
CA VAL A 97 3.24 3.49 6.91
C VAL A 97 1.79 3.92 7.18
N THR A 98 0.94 3.79 6.17
CA THR A 98 -0.50 4.11 6.26
C THR A 98 -1.24 3.53 5.07
N PHE A 99 -2.57 3.59 5.10
CA PHE A 99 -3.39 3.23 3.96
C PHE A 99 -4.64 4.09 3.85
N TYR A 100 -5.23 4.08 2.66
CA TYR A 100 -6.46 4.79 2.33
C TYR A 100 -7.40 3.89 1.52
N LEU A 101 -8.69 4.21 1.56
CA LEU A 101 -9.71 3.62 0.69
C LEU A 101 -10.30 4.70 -0.24
N PRO A 102 -9.54 5.20 -1.23
CA PRO A 102 -10.09 6.17 -2.16
C PRO A 102 -11.01 5.49 -3.18
N ASP A 103 -11.86 6.31 -3.79
CA ASP A 103 -12.65 5.90 -4.95
C ASP A 103 -11.73 5.51 -6.12
N LYS A 104 -12.14 4.52 -6.93
CA LYS A 104 -11.39 4.04 -8.11
C LYS A 104 -11.06 5.15 -9.10
N THR A 105 -11.90 6.17 -9.21
CA THR A 105 -11.65 7.35 -10.06
C THR A 105 -10.44 8.17 -9.63
N GLN A 106 -10.00 8.03 -8.38
CA GLN A 106 -8.83 8.72 -7.82
C GLN A 106 -7.52 7.94 -8.03
N VAL A 107 -7.57 6.77 -8.66
CA VAL A 107 -6.36 6.05 -9.07
C VAL A 107 -5.68 6.82 -10.21
N PRO A 108 -4.39 7.19 -10.07
CA PRO A 108 -3.68 7.91 -11.11
C PRO A 108 -3.63 7.13 -12.43
N ARG A 109 -3.93 7.81 -13.54
CA ARG A 109 -3.73 7.28 -14.90
C ARG A 109 -2.31 7.65 -15.34
N LEU A 110 -1.33 6.83 -14.97
CA LEU A 110 0.09 6.99 -15.29
C LEU A 110 0.48 6.17 -16.52
#